data_AF-A0A3B0UDZ6-F1
#
_entry.id   AF-A0A3B0UDZ6-F1
#
_cell.length_a   1.000
_cell.length_b   1.000
_cell.length_c   1.000
_cell.angle_alpha   90.00
_cell.angle_beta   90.00
_cell.angle_gamma   90.00
#
_symmetry.space_group_name_H-M   'P 1'
#
loop_
_entity.id
_entity.type
_entity.pdbx_description
1 polymer ?
#
loop_
_entity_poly.entity_id
_entity_poly.type
_entity_poly.pdbx_seq_one_letter_code
_entity_poly.pdbx_strand_id
1 'polypeptide(L)'
;MVRKKLLPFILFLIFFGRIVSGFSQPRTTSLKAKRQKLEREISYTNKLLGEVNKSKKNTVYELQLISNRINMRHRLMAILKKEITSLTYNITTTNISIRDLSNRLDTLKKEYVSIAWYLYKNNGSYNRLIFLFSASDFNQAYQRLRYLDEISAYIRKEAGRITILEKQKKDKLDKLKQEKAEKRILLDSETTQLSQLELEQHQKIGLKQKLSGQEKNLRARLRQKRKESQKLEAQIIKAIAISTRKAANKMKSKRLTASEMRLSSSFMANKGDLPWPVKKGVVSQTFGIHNHPVLKHVKIKNNGVNIATAK
;
A
#
# COMPACT_ATOMS: atom_id res chain seq x y z
N MET A 1 9.33 32.55 64.70
CA MET A 1 10.18 33.56 65.36
C MET A 1 11.42 32.85 65.90
N VAL A 2 12.47 32.64 65.11
CA VAL A 2 13.67 33.52 64.91
C VAL A 2 14.32 34.00 66.21
N ARG A 3 15.54 33.50 66.47
CA ARG A 3 16.76 34.22 66.89
C ARG A 3 17.93 33.20 66.81
N LYS A 4 18.82 33.20 65.79
CA LYS A 4 19.98 34.11 65.52
C LYS A 4 20.80 34.30 66.82
N LYS A 5 22.11 34.03 66.92
CA LYS A 5 23.29 34.31 66.04
C LYS A 5 24.52 33.91 66.92
N LEU A 6 25.65 33.31 66.49
CA LEU A 6 26.83 33.92 65.85
C LEU A 6 27.99 32.88 65.81
N LEU A 7 28.64 32.80 64.65
CA LEU A 7 29.99 32.25 64.29
C LEU A 7 31.14 33.08 64.94
N PRO A 8 32.48 32.83 64.74
CA PRO A 8 33.24 31.71 64.13
C PRO A 8 34.63 31.37 64.81
N PHE A 9 35.38 30.43 64.22
CA PHE A 9 36.86 30.43 64.03
C PHE A 9 37.82 30.02 65.17
N ILE A 10 38.04 28.70 65.32
CA ILE A 10 39.38 28.12 65.59
C ILE A 10 39.52 26.96 64.58
N LEU A 11 40.12 27.21 63.41
CA LEU A 11 41.53 26.91 63.10
C LEU A 11 41.91 25.45 63.46
N PHE A 12 41.98 24.55 62.48
CA PHE A 12 43.23 24.29 61.73
C PHE A 12 44.15 23.30 62.45
N LEU A 13 43.74 22.02 62.60
CA LEU A 13 44.72 20.94 62.86
C LEU A 13 44.22 19.49 62.65
N ILE A 14 43.36 19.20 61.68
CA ILE A 14 43.17 17.80 61.23
C ILE A 14 43.14 17.77 59.71
N PHE A 15 44.24 18.27 59.14
CA PHE A 15 44.60 18.13 57.74
C PHE A 15 45.95 17.40 57.75
N PHE A 16 45.94 16.07 57.80
CA PHE A 16 46.97 15.15 57.26
C PHE A 16 46.69 13.74 57.80
N GLY A 17 46.59 12.76 56.90
CA GLY A 17 46.79 11.35 57.27
C GLY A 17 45.62 10.39 57.04
N ARG A 18 45.07 10.32 55.82
CA ARG A 18 44.69 9.02 55.24
C ARG A 18 45.04 8.97 53.75
N ILE A 19 46.24 8.45 53.50
CA ILE A 19 46.68 7.97 52.19
C ILE A 19 45.83 6.74 51.88
N VAL A 20 44.76 6.93 51.11
CA VAL A 20 44.12 5.82 50.39
C VAL A 20 44.95 5.58 49.16
N SER A 21 45.61 4.42 49.12
CA SER A 21 46.28 3.86 47.96
C SER A 21 45.27 3.72 46.82
N GLY A 22 45.26 4.70 45.92
CA GLY A 22 44.48 4.66 44.69
C GLY A 22 45.03 3.56 43.78
N PHE A 23 44.39 2.38 43.81
CA PHE A 23 44.54 1.40 42.73
C PHE A 23 44.01 2.03 41.45
N SER A 24 44.94 2.53 40.63
CA SER A 24 44.71 3.01 39.27
C SER A 24 44.15 1.86 38.43
N GLN A 25 42.83 1.83 38.29
CA GLN A 25 42.12 0.88 37.43
C GLN A 25 42.64 1.05 35.99
N PRO A 26 43.07 -0.02 35.31
CA PRO A 26 43.73 0.12 34.02
C PRO A 26 42.73 0.72 33.02
N ARG A 27 43.05 1.89 32.46
CA ARG A 27 42.26 2.61 31.44
C ARG A 27 41.79 1.72 30.26
N THR A 28 42.39 0.55 30.08
CA THR A 28 42.08 -0.42 29.03
C THR A 28 40.78 -1.21 29.27
N THR A 29 40.40 -1.53 30.51
CA THR A 29 39.19 -2.33 30.80
C THR A 29 37.91 -1.51 30.60
N SER A 30 37.91 -0.24 31.01
CA SER A 30 36.77 0.67 30.82
C SER A 30 36.54 1.02 29.34
N LEU A 31 37.60 1.14 28.54
CA LEU A 31 37.51 1.34 27.09
C LEU A 31 36.95 0.10 26.38
N LYS A 32 37.31 -1.10 26.82
CA LYS A 32 36.78 -2.38 26.29
C LYS A 32 35.26 -2.50 26.56
N ALA A 33 34.81 -2.17 27.76
CA ALA A 33 33.38 -2.16 28.10
C ALA A 33 32.59 -1.14 27.26
N LYS A 34 33.14 0.08 27.07
CA LYS A 34 32.55 1.09 26.18
C LYS A 34 32.44 0.62 24.73
N ARG A 35 33.47 -0.08 24.22
CA ARG A 35 33.46 -0.64 22.86
C ARG A 35 32.35 -1.66 22.70
N GLN A 36 32.24 -2.60 23.63
CA GLN A 36 31.21 -3.64 23.58
C GLN A 36 29.80 -3.06 23.65
N LYS A 37 29.57 -2.04 24.49
CA LYS A 37 28.28 -1.33 24.54
C LYS A 37 27.95 -0.68 23.19
N LEU A 38 28.91 0.01 22.60
CA LEU A 38 28.72 0.69 21.32
C LEU A 38 28.49 -0.28 20.15
N GLU A 39 29.17 -1.43 20.13
CA GLU A 39 28.93 -2.51 19.17
C GLU A 39 27.51 -3.08 19.27
N ARG A 40 27.02 -3.33 20.50
CA ARG A 40 25.64 -3.77 20.73
C ARG A 40 24.63 -2.74 20.22
N GLU A 41 24.87 -1.47 20.51
CA GLU A 41 24.00 -0.38 20.07
C GLU A 41 23.99 -0.20 18.53
N ILE A 42 25.14 -0.38 17.87
CA ILE A 42 25.24 -0.39 16.40
C ILE A 42 24.48 -1.57 15.82
N SER A 43 24.66 -2.77 16.38
CA SER A 43 23.96 -3.99 15.95
C SER A 43 22.44 -3.82 16.07
N TYR A 44 21.97 -3.34 17.23
CA TYR A 44 20.57 -3.06 17.48
C TYR A 44 20.00 -2.04 16.49
N THR A 45 20.73 -0.94 16.23
CA THR A 45 20.32 0.07 15.26
C THR A 45 20.24 -0.49 13.84
N ASN A 46 21.17 -1.37 13.43
CA ASN A 46 21.11 -2.05 12.13
C ASN A 46 19.88 -2.98 12.03
N LYS A 47 19.56 -3.73 13.09
CA LYS A 47 18.38 -4.59 13.14
C LYS A 47 17.11 -3.77 12.93
N LEU A 48 16.94 -2.70 13.72
CA LEU A 48 15.80 -1.80 13.61
C LEU A 48 15.70 -1.14 12.23
N LEU A 49 16.83 -0.75 11.63
CA LEU A 49 16.85 -0.21 10.26
C LEU A 49 16.40 -1.27 9.23
N GLY A 50 16.77 -2.54 9.42
CA GLY A 50 16.30 -3.65 8.61
C GLY A 50 14.79 -3.85 8.70
N GLU A 51 14.23 -3.79 9.90
CA GLU A 51 12.79 -3.86 10.15
C GLU A 51 12.04 -2.69 9.50
N VAL A 52 12.51 -1.45 9.69
CA VAL A 52 11.92 -0.26 9.06
C VAL A 52 11.95 -0.35 7.54
N ASN A 53 13.06 -0.83 6.95
CA ASN A 53 13.16 -1.01 5.50
C ASN A 53 12.19 -2.10 5.00
N LYS A 54 12.03 -3.20 5.73
CA LYS A 54 11.07 -4.25 5.41
C LYS A 54 9.64 -3.71 5.45
N SER A 55 9.26 -3.02 6.52
CA SER A 55 7.95 -2.38 6.64
C SER A 55 7.71 -1.35 5.53
N LYS A 56 8.70 -0.53 5.20
CA LYS A 56 8.61 0.45 4.10
C LYS A 56 8.36 -0.23 2.75
N LYS A 57 9.09 -1.32 2.44
CA LYS A 57 8.89 -2.10 1.21
C LYS A 57 7.48 -2.69 1.15
N ASN A 58 7.00 -3.27 2.25
CA ASN A 58 5.64 -3.80 2.34
C ASN A 58 4.60 -2.69 2.11
N THR A 59 4.75 -1.51 2.74
CA THR A 59 3.84 -0.38 2.54
C THR A 59 3.84 0.12 1.09
N VAL A 60 4.99 0.13 0.40
CA VAL A 60 5.04 0.49 -1.02
C VAL A 60 4.31 -0.53 -1.90
N TYR A 61 4.49 -1.82 -1.61
CA TYR A 61 3.77 -2.88 -2.33
C TYR A 61 2.26 -2.79 -2.10
N GLU A 62 1.82 -2.60 -0.87
CA GLU A 62 0.41 -2.37 -0.53
C GLU A 62 -0.16 -1.14 -1.26
N LEU A 63 0.58 -0.03 -1.32
CA LEU A 63 0.17 1.16 -2.07
C LEU A 63 -0.02 0.89 -3.56
N GLN A 64 0.84 0.07 -4.16
CA GLN A 64 0.70 -0.34 -5.56
C GLN A 64 -0.56 -1.19 -5.77
N LEU A 65 -0.84 -2.12 -4.85
CA LEU A 65 -2.07 -2.92 -4.90
C LEU A 65 -3.33 -2.05 -4.75
N ILE A 66 -3.32 -1.11 -3.80
CA ILE A 66 -4.44 -0.17 -3.60
C ILE A 66 -4.63 0.69 -4.85
N SER A 67 -3.54 1.22 -5.44
CA SER A 67 -3.61 2.01 -6.68
C SER A 67 -4.20 1.19 -7.83
N ASN A 68 -3.79 -0.07 -7.99
CA ASN A 68 -4.37 -0.95 -9.01
C ASN A 68 -5.87 -1.19 -8.77
N ARG A 69 -6.30 -1.41 -7.52
CA ARG A 69 -7.71 -1.56 -7.15
C ARG A 69 -8.52 -0.31 -7.48
N ILE A 70 -8.02 0.87 -7.11
CA ILE A 70 -8.62 2.17 -7.44
C ILE A 70 -8.81 2.32 -8.95
N ASN A 71 -7.78 2.02 -9.74
CA ASN A 71 -7.84 2.10 -11.20
C ASN A 71 -8.88 1.15 -11.81
N MET A 72 -8.96 -0.09 -11.32
CA MET A 72 -9.97 -1.06 -11.77
C MET A 72 -11.39 -0.58 -11.45
N ARG A 73 -11.60 -0.01 -10.26
CA ARG A 73 -12.90 0.55 -9.87
C ARG A 73 -13.29 1.76 -10.70
N HIS A 74 -12.37 2.67 -10.98
CA HIS A 74 -12.62 3.78 -11.90
C HIS A 74 -13.06 3.30 -13.29
N ARG A 75 -12.42 2.26 -13.83
CA ARG A 75 -12.82 1.65 -15.10
C ARG A 75 -14.24 1.06 -15.02
N LEU A 76 -14.54 0.31 -13.96
CA LEU A 76 -15.88 -0.24 -13.73
C LEU A 76 -16.94 0.87 -13.65
N MET A 77 -16.67 1.93 -12.88
CA MET A 77 -17.57 3.09 -12.79
C MET A 77 -17.78 3.77 -14.14
N ALA A 78 -16.74 3.89 -14.97
CA ALA A 78 -16.86 4.46 -16.31
C ALA A 78 -17.74 3.59 -17.21
N ILE A 79 -17.61 2.26 -17.12
CA ILE A 79 -18.47 1.30 -17.83
C ILE A 79 -19.92 1.44 -17.36
N LEU A 80 -20.16 1.42 -16.04
CA LEU A 80 -21.50 1.57 -15.46
C LEU A 80 -22.17 2.89 -15.88
N LYS A 81 -21.43 4.00 -15.88
CA LYS A 81 -21.93 5.29 -16.37
C LYS A 81 -22.34 5.22 -17.85
N LYS A 82 -21.51 4.60 -18.70
CA LYS A 82 -21.82 4.41 -20.12
C LYS A 82 -23.07 3.56 -20.32
N GLU A 83 -23.20 2.47 -19.55
CA GLU A 83 -24.38 1.60 -19.58
C GLU A 83 -25.64 2.34 -19.14
N ILE A 84 -25.59 3.14 -18.06
CA ILE A 84 -26.72 3.96 -17.60
C ILE A 84 -27.13 4.97 -18.68
N THR A 85 -26.17 5.60 -19.36
CA THR A 85 -26.46 6.52 -20.47
C THR A 85 -27.13 5.78 -21.64
N SER A 86 -26.63 4.60 -22.00
CA SER A 86 -27.24 3.75 -23.05
C SER A 86 -28.68 3.33 -22.69
N LEU A 87 -28.90 2.88 -21.45
CA LEU A 87 -30.24 2.56 -20.95
C LEU A 87 -31.15 3.79 -20.95
N THR A 88 -30.64 4.96 -20.58
CA THR A 88 -31.41 6.21 -20.61
C THR A 88 -31.83 6.56 -22.04
N TYR A 89 -30.94 6.39 -23.01
CA TYR A 89 -31.28 6.55 -24.42
C TYR A 89 -32.38 5.57 -24.85
N ASN A 90 -32.23 4.27 -24.55
CA ASN A 90 -33.20 3.23 -24.88
C ASN A 90 -34.57 3.45 -24.24
N ILE A 91 -34.61 3.93 -23.00
CA ILE A 91 -35.83 4.31 -22.29
C ILE A 91 -36.52 5.47 -23.01
N THR A 92 -35.77 6.52 -23.36
CA THR A 92 -36.31 7.69 -24.06
C THR A 92 -36.86 7.32 -25.43
N THR A 93 -36.14 6.55 -26.24
CA THR A 93 -36.60 6.12 -27.56
C THR A 93 -37.82 5.20 -27.47
N THR A 94 -37.86 4.30 -26.49
CA THR A 94 -39.02 3.43 -26.24
C THR A 94 -40.25 4.24 -25.81
N ASN A 95 -40.08 5.24 -24.94
CA ASN A 95 -41.16 6.15 -24.54
C ASN A 95 -41.73 6.95 -25.72
N ILE A 96 -40.87 7.44 -26.61
CA ILE A 96 -41.30 8.13 -27.83
C ILE A 96 -42.12 7.17 -28.70
N SER A 97 -41.63 5.94 -28.93
CA SER A 97 -42.39 4.93 -29.69
C SER A 97 -43.77 4.62 -29.08
N ILE A 98 -43.86 4.52 -27.75
CA ILE A 98 -45.14 4.27 -27.07
C ILE A 98 -46.10 5.44 -27.29
N ARG A 99 -45.59 6.68 -27.22
CA ARG A 99 -46.38 7.89 -27.49
C ARG A 99 -46.90 7.91 -28.93
N ASP A 100 -46.04 7.58 -29.89
CA ASP A 100 -46.43 7.56 -31.30
C ASP A 100 -47.49 6.50 -31.59
N LEU A 101 -47.35 5.30 -31.00
CA LEU A 101 -48.36 4.24 -31.07
C LEU A 101 -49.69 4.68 -30.43
N SER A 102 -49.64 5.33 -29.27
CA SER A 102 -50.83 5.86 -28.59
C SER A 102 -51.54 6.91 -29.45
N ASN A 103 -50.79 7.83 -30.08
CA ASN A 103 -51.35 8.83 -30.98
C ASN A 103 -51.99 8.19 -32.20
N ARG A 104 -51.32 7.18 -32.81
CA ARG A 104 -51.88 6.44 -33.94
C ARG A 104 -53.16 5.71 -33.58
N LEU A 105 -53.22 5.10 -32.39
CA LEU A 105 -54.42 4.43 -31.89
C LEU A 105 -55.58 5.42 -31.71
N ASP A 106 -55.30 6.63 -31.21
CA ASP A 106 -56.29 7.70 -31.09
C ASP A 106 -56.82 8.16 -32.47
N THR A 107 -55.94 8.32 -33.46
CA THR A 107 -56.35 8.61 -34.84
C THR A 107 -57.24 7.51 -35.42
N LEU A 108 -56.86 6.24 -35.28
CA LEU A 108 -57.67 5.11 -35.77
C LEU A 108 -59.04 5.04 -35.09
N LYS A 109 -59.12 5.36 -33.80
CA LYS A 109 -60.40 5.46 -33.08
C LYS A 109 -61.28 6.57 -33.65
N LYS A 110 -60.71 7.75 -33.94
CA LYS A 110 -61.43 8.88 -34.56
C LYS A 110 -61.93 8.52 -35.96
N GLU A 111 -61.09 7.89 -36.79
CA GLU A 111 -61.48 7.41 -38.12
C GLU A 111 -62.63 6.37 -38.04
N TYR A 112 -62.54 5.44 -37.10
CA TYR A 112 -63.60 4.45 -36.86
C TYR A 112 -64.91 5.11 -36.45
N VAL A 113 -64.87 6.08 -35.54
CA VAL A 113 -66.06 6.83 -35.10
C VAL A 113 -66.69 7.59 -36.26
N SER A 114 -65.90 8.22 -37.14
CA SER A 114 -66.42 8.91 -38.32
C SER A 114 -67.14 7.96 -39.27
N ILE A 115 -66.58 6.76 -39.52
CA ILE A 115 -67.22 5.73 -40.34
C ILE A 115 -68.51 5.23 -39.65
N ALA A 116 -68.44 4.92 -38.36
CA ALA A 116 -69.60 4.45 -37.59
C ALA A 116 -70.73 5.50 -37.55
N TRP A 117 -70.39 6.78 -37.40
CA TRP A 117 -71.34 7.90 -37.42
C TRP A 117 -71.95 8.11 -38.80
N TYR A 118 -71.15 8.04 -39.88
CA TYR A 118 -71.66 8.09 -41.26
C TYR A 118 -72.66 6.97 -41.52
N LEU A 119 -72.30 5.74 -41.12
CA LEU A 119 -73.20 4.59 -41.19
C LEU A 119 -74.47 4.86 -40.37
N TYR A 120 -74.36 5.30 -39.12
CA TYR A 120 -75.50 5.60 -38.25
C TYR A 120 -76.44 6.69 -38.81
N LYS A 121 -75.90 7.82 -39.26
CA LYS A 121 -76.70 8.91 -39.84
C LYS A 121 -77.41 8.47 -41.14
N ASN A 122 -76.81 7.53 -41.87
CA ASN A 122 -77.39 6.90 -43.05
C ASN A 122 -78.09 5.56 -42.76
N ASN A 123 -78.37 5.20 -41.49
CA ASN A 123 -78.96 3.91 -41.08
C ASN A 123 -80.49 3.90 -40.97
N GLY A 124 -81.22 4.93 -41.39
CA GLY A 124 -82.63 4.70 -41.75
C GLY A 124 -82.65 3.60 -42.82
N SER A 125 -83.48 2.56 -42.71
CA SER A 125 -83.47 1.41 -43.63
C SER A 125 -83.50 1.81 -45.12
N TYR A 126 -84.03 3.00 -45.42
CA TYR A 126 -84.01 3.62 -46.75
C TYR A 126 -82.65 4.23 -47.16
N ASN A 127 -81.85 4.80 -46.25
CA ASN A 127 -80.63 5.55 -46.58
C ASN A 127 -79.40 4.68 -46.88
N ARG A 128 -79.24 3.51 -46.25
CA ARG A 128 -78.20 2.54 -46.62
C ARG A 128 -78.47 1.98 -48.01
N LEU A 129 -79.74 1.70 -48.31
CA LEU A 129 -80.19 1.32 -49.65
C LEU A 129 -80.01 2.48 -50.64
N ILE A 130 -80.33 3.73 -50.29
CA ILE A 130 -80.07 4.89 -51.15
C ILE A 130 -78.57 5.10 -51.43
N PHE A 131 -77.67 4.90 -50.47
CA PHE A 131 -76.21 4.97 -50.72
C PHE A 131 -75.69 3.86 -51.63
N LEU A 132 -76.24 2.64 -51.49
CA LEU A 132 -75.92 1.51 -52.34
C LEU A 132 -76.55 1.65 -53.74
N PHE A 133 -77.80 2.13 -53.85
CA PHE A 133 -78.55 2.30 -55.10
C PHE A 133 -78.33 3.65 -55.80
N SER A 134 -77.69 4.62 -55.15
CA SER A 134 -77.12 5.84 -55.79
C SER A 134 -75.77 5.57 -56.46
N ALA A 135 -75.37 4.30 -56.53
CA ALA A 135 -74.30 3.88 -57.42
C ALA A 135 -74.82 3.90 -58.86
N SER A 136 -73.96 4.30 -59.79
CA SER A 136 -74.23 4.31 -61.23
C SER A 136 -74.51 2.91 -61.79
N ASP A 137 -74.02 1.85 -61.11
CA ASP A 137 -74.21 0.45 -61.49
C ASP A 137 -74.10 -0.51 -60.28
N PHE A 138 -74.56 -1.75 -60.47
CA PHE A 138 -74.57 -2.81 -59.44
C PHE A 138 -73.17 -3.17 -58.91
N ASN A 139 -72.15 -3.12 -59.77
CA ASN A 139 -70.77 -3.42 -59.38
C ASN A 139 -70.22 -2.32 -58.46
N GLN A 140 -70.51 -1.05 -58.73
CA GLN A 140 -70.15 0.06 -57.87
C GLN A 140 -70.88 -0.01 -56.51
N ALA A 141 -72.15 -0.42 -56.47
CA ALA A 141 -72.90 -0.66 -55.23
C ALA A 141 -72.23 -1.76 -54.37
N TYR A 142 -71.92 -2.90 -55.01
CA TYR A 142 -71.26 -4.03 -54.36
C TYR A 142 -69.86 -3.65 -53.83
N GLN A 143 -69.07 -2.91 -54.62
CA GLN A 143 -67.75 -2.43 -54.19
C GLN A 143 -67.83 -1.48 -52.99
N ARG A 144 -68.81 -0.56 -52.95
CA ARG A 144 -69.03 0.34 -51.79
C ARG A 144 -69.38 -0.43 -50.52
N LEU A 145 -70.25 -1.44 -50.62
CA LEU A 145 -70.60 -2.30 -49.48
C LEU A 145 -69.37 -3.05 -48.94
N ARG A 146 -68.66 -3.74 -49.84
CA ARG A 146 -67.47 -4.52 -49.48
C ARG A 146 -66.38 -3.63 -48.87
N TYR A 147 -66.17 -2.44 -49.43
CA TYR A 147 -65.17 -1.49 -48.95
C TYR A 147 -65.44 -1.03 -47.51
N LEU A 148 -66.70 -0.78 -47.13
CA LEU A 148 -67.06 -0.38 -45.78
C LEU A 148 -66.77 -1.48 -44.74
N ASP A 149 -67.10 -2.74 -45.07
CA ASP A 149 -66.83 -3.88 -44.19
C ASP A 149 -65.32 -4.16 -44.08
N GLU A 150 -64.60 -4.10 -45.20
CA GLU A 150 -63.15 -4.31 -45.26
C GLU A 150 -62.37 -3.23 -44.49
N ILE A 151 -62.74 -1.94 -44.61
CA ILE A 151 -62.09 -0.86 -43.84
C ILE A 151 -62.34 -1.04 -42.34
N SER A 152 -63.59 -1.33 -41.95
CA SER A 152 -63.94 -1.50 -40.54
C SER A 152 -63.17 -2.66 -39.92
N ALA A 153 -63.04 -3.77 -40.64
CA ALA A 153 -62.23 -4.91 -40.23
C ALA A 153 -60.73 -4.57 -40.17
N TYR A 154 -60.20 -3.83 -41.15
CA TYR A 154 -58.81 -3.37 -41.18
C TYR A 154 -58.48 -2.48 -39.98
N ILE A 155 -59.31 -1.48 -39.67
CA ILE A 155 -59.10 -0.56 -38.53
C ILE A 155 -59.10 -1.34 -37.21
N ARG A 156 -60.07 -2.25 -37.00
CA ARG A 156 -60.10 -3.10 -35.80
C ARG A 156 -58.83 -3.95 -35.67
N LYS A 157 -58.39 -4.57 -36.77
CA LYS A 157 -57.17 -5.39 -36.80
C LYS A 157 -55.93 -4.57 -36.46
N GLU A 158 -55.77 -3.39 -37.06
CA GLU A 158 -54.61 -2.54 -36.83
C GLU A 158 -54.61 -1.93 -35.41
N ALA A 159 -55.77 -1.53 -34.88
CA ALA A 159 -55.92 -1.08 -33.49
C ALA A 159 -55.53 -2.18 -32.49
N GLY A 160 -55.95 -3.42 -32.73
CA GLY A 160 -55.55 -4.58 -31.95
C GLY A 160 -54.04 -4.83 -32.00
N ARG A 161 -53.43 -4.75 -33.20
CA ARG A 161 -51.98 -4.87 -33.39
C ARG A 161 -51.22 -3.81 -32.60
N ILE A 162 -51.65 -2.54 -32.68
CA ILE A 162 -51.03 -1.43 -31.96
C ILE A 162 -51.11 -1.63 -30.45
N THR A 163 -52.26 -2.07 -29.94
CA THR A 163 -52.46 -2.29 -28.50
C THR A 163 -51.52 -3.39 -27.98
N ILE A 164 -51.34 -4.48 -28.74
CA ILE A 164 -50.39 -5.55 -28.40
C ILE A 164 -48.95 -5.02 -28.39
N LEU A 165 -48.55 -4.28 -29.43
CA LEU A 165 -47.20 -3.68 -29.54
C LEU A 165 -46.92 -2.67 -28.42
N GLU A 166 -47.91 -1.84 -28.07
CA GLU A 166 -47.82 -0.87 -26.98
C GLU A 166 -47.59 -1.59 -25.65
N LYS A 167 -48.35 -2.66 -25.38
CA LYS A 167 -48.17 -3.49 -24.19
C LYS A 167 -46.75 -4.07 -24.12
N GLN A 168 -46.29 -4.71 -25.20
CA GLN A 168 -44.93 -5.28 -25.27
C GLN A 168 -43.83 -4.23 -25.02
N LYS A 169 -44.00 -3.01 -25.56
CA LYS A 169 -43.06 -1.91 -25.33
C LYS A 169 -43.10 -1.40 -23.89
N LYS A 170 -44.28 -1.35 -23.24
CA LYS A 170 -44.41 -1.01 -21.81
C LYS A 170 -43.71 -2.04 -20.92
N ASP A 171 -43.94 -3.34 -21.17
CA ASP A 171 -43.27 -4.40 -20.42
C ASP A 171 -41.73 -4.32 -20.57
N LYS A 172 -41.23 -4.01 -21.78
CA LYS A 172 -39.81 -3.78 -22.03
C LYS A 172 -39.30 -2.51 -21.33
N LEU A 173 -40.08 -1.43 -21.34
CA LEU A 173 -39.74 -0.17 -20.68
C LEU A 173 -39.53 -0.38 -19.17
N ASP A 174 -40.40 -1.17 -18.53
CA ASP A 174 -40.30 -1.42 -17.10
C ASP A 174 -39.05 -2.25 -16.77
N LYS A 175 -38.72 -3.25 -17.59
CA LYS A 175 -37.45 -3.99 -17.47
C LYS A 175 -36.23 -3.06 -17.60
N LEU A 176 -36.23 -2.15 -18.59
CA LEU A 176 -35.13 -1.19 -18.78
C LEU A 176 -35.00 -0.22 -17.59
N LYS A 177 -36.12 0.23 -17.02
CA LYS A 177 -36.12 1.08 -15.82
C LYS A 177 -35.55 0.35 -14.60
N GLN A 178 -35.95 -0.90 -14.41
CA GLN A 178 -35.43 -1.75 -13.34
C GLN A 178 -33.91 -1.94 -13.48
N GLU A 179 -33.44 -2.36 -14.66
CA GLU A 179 -32.01 -2.55 -14.91
C GLU A 179 -31.20 -1.25 -14.69
N LYS A 180 -31.75 -0.10 -15.09
CA LYS A 180 -31.14 1.20 -14.83
C LYS A 180 -31.05 1.51 -13.33
N ALA A 181 -32.08 1.18 -12.55
CA ALA A 181 -32.08 1.39 -11.11
C ALA A 181 -31.04 0.50 -10.41
N GLU A 182 -30.96 -0.77 -10.79
CA GLU A 182 -29.96 -1.72 -10.29
C GLU A 182 -28.53 -1.24 -10.57
N LYS A 183 -28.24 -0.82 -11.81
CA LYS A 183 -26.91 -0.27 -12.16
C LYS A 183 -26.58 1.03 -11.42
N ARG A 184 -27.58 1.86 -11.09
CA ARG A 184 -27.37 3.08 -10.29
C ARG A 184 -26.99 2.74 -8.85
N ILE A 185 -27.68 1.78 -8.24
CA ILE A 185 -27.34 1.28 -6.90
C ILE A 185 -25.92 0.71 -6.88
N LEU A 186 -25.56 -0.07 -7.90
CA LEU A 186 -24.20 -0.62 -8.03
C LEU A 186 -23.16 0.50 -8.15
N LEU A 187 -23.41 1.52 -8.99
CA LEU A 187 -22.53 2.67 -9.15
C LEU A 187 -22.36 3.42 -7.82
N ASP A 188 -23.42 3.66 -7.07
CA ASP A 188 -23.36 4.31 -5.78
C ASP A 188 -22.53 3.48 -4.80
N SER A 189 -22.72 2.15 -4.76
CA SER A 189 -21.89 1.26 -3.94
C SER A 189 -20.40 1.34 -4.30
N GLU A 190 -20.08 1.40 -5.60
CA GLU A 190 -18.70 1.52 -6.08
C GLU A 190 -18.08 2.86 -5.69
N THR A 191 -18.85 3.95 -5.70
CA THR A 191 -18.35 5.27 -5.24
C THR A 191 -17.97 5.26 -3.76
N THR A 192 -18.74 4.58 -2.91
CA THR A 192 -18.43 4.48 -1.48
C THR A 192 -17.17 3.65 -1.23
N GLN A 193 -17.02 2.52 -1.93
CA GLN A 193 -15.83 1.67 -1.83
C GLN A 193 -14.58 2.36 -2.36
N LEU A 194 -14.71 3.17 -3.42
CA LEU A 194 -13.62 3.98 -3.94
C LEU A 194 -13.14 5.01 -2.91
N SER A 195 -14.07 5.75 -2.29
CA SER A 195 -13.74 6.73 -1.25
C SER A 195 -13.01 6.10 -0.06
N GLN A 196 -13.43 4.90 0.36
CA GLN A 196 -12.73 4.14 1.41
C GLN A 196 -11.30 3.76 1.00
N LEU A 197 -11.09 3.33 -0.25
CA LEU A 197 -9.77 2.99 -0.76
C LEU A 197 -8.86 4.21 -0.91
N GLU A 198 -9.40 5.36 -1.30
CA GLU A 198 -8.65 6.63 -1.36
C GLU A 198 -8.20 7.07 0.03
N LEU A 199 -9.07 6.93 1.04
CA LEU A 199 -8.72 7.19 2.43
C LEU A 199 -7.60 6.25 2.90
N GLU A 200 -7.72 4.94 2.63
CA GLU A 200 -6.68 3.96 2.96
C GLU A 200 -5.36 4.30 2.26
N GLN A 201 -5.41 4.67 0.97
CA GLN A 201 -4.25 5.09 0.20
C GLN A 201 -3.56 6.29 0.87
N HIS A 202 -4.32 7.31 1.26
CA HIS A 202 -3.79 8.50 1.91
C HIS A 202 -3.12 8.16 3.26
N GLN A 203 -3.75 7.31 4.08
CA GLN A 203 -3.17 6.83 5.33
C GLN A 203 -1.84 6.09 5.11
N LYS A 204 -1.78 5.23 4.09
CA LYS A 204 -0.57 4.47 3.74
C LYS A 204 0.53 5.37 3.18
N ILE A 205 0.20 6.43 2.43
CA ILE A 205 1.15 7.47 2.01
C ILE A 205 1.76 8.17 3.24
N GLY A 206 0.92 8.55 4.20
CA GLY A 206 1.38 9.14 5.48
C GLY A 206 2.29 8.19 6.26
N LEU A 207 1.94 6.89 6.33
CA LEU A 207 2.79 5.87 6.96
C LEU A 207 4.14 5.74 6.24
N LYS A 208 4.16 5.68 4.91
CA LYS A 208 5.39 5.63 4.12
C LYS A 208 6.30 6.82 4.41
N GLN A 209 5.75 8.03 4.54
CA GLN A 209 6.51 9.23 4.88
C GLN A 209 7.10 9.13 6.30
N LYS A 210 6.31 8.70 7.30
CA LYS A 210 6.77 8.46 8.67
C LYS A 210 7.92 7.45 8.72
N LEU A 211 7.77 6.30 8.04
CA LEU A 211 8.80 5.27 7.94
C LEU A 211 10.08 5.80 7.27
N SER A 212 9.95 6.63 6.23
CA SER A 212 11.09 7.25 5.56
C SER A 212 11.83 8.24 6.46
N GLY A 213 11.10 8.98 7.30
CA GLY A 213 11.68 9.85 8.33
C GLY A 213 12.45 9.05 9.39
N GLN A 214 11.85 7.96 9.89
CA GLN A 214 12.50 7.05 10.85
C GLN A 214 13.77 6.43 10.27
N GLU A 215 13.73 5.97 9.02
CA GLU A 215 14.89 5.42 8.29
C GLU A 215 16.03 6.45 8.23
N LYS A 216 15.74 7.70 7.88
CA LYS A 216 16.73 8.80 7.82
C LYS A 216 17.36 9.05 9.20
N ASN A 217 16.54 9.10 10.24
CA ASN A 217 17.00 9.32 11.62
C ASN A 217 17.88 8.16 12.13
N LEU A 218 17.48 6.91 11.87
CA LEU A 218 18.26 5.72 12.23
C LEU A 218 19.59 5.67 11.49
N ARG A 219 19.62 6.02 10.20
CA ARG A 219 20.86 6.13 9.42
C ARG A 219 21.79 7.22 9.97
N ALA A 220 21.26 8.37 10.37
CA ALA A 220 22.04 9.43 10.99
C ALA A 220 22.65 8.98 12.33
N ARG A 221 21.85 8.37 13.21
CA ARG A 221 22.33 7.79 14.49
C ARG A 221 23.38 6.71 14.27
N LEU A 222 23.17 5.82 13.28
CA LEU A 222 24.13 4.78 12.94
C LEU A 222 25.48 5.37 12.48
N ARG A 223 25.46 6.41 11.64
CA ARG A 223 26.66 7.13 11.20
C ARG A 223 27.40 7.75 12.39
N GLN A 224 26.67 8.38 13.31
CA GLN A 224 27.25 8.96 14.52
C GLN A 224 27.91 7.88 15.40
N LYS A 225 27.20 6.79 15.72
CA LYS A 225 27.75 5.70 16.53
C LYS A 225 28.96 5.02 15.88
N ARG A 226 28.96 4.86 14.56
CA ARG A 226 30.12 4.36 13.81
C ARG A 226 31.32 5.31 13.93
N LYS A 227 31.11 6.62 13.83
CA LYS A 227 32.17 7.62 14.01
C LYS A 227 32.74 7.60 15.43
N GLU A 228 31.88 7.48 16.44
CA GLU A 228 32.28 7.30 17.84
C GLU A 228 33.08 6.01 18.05
N SER A 229 32.66 4.91 17.41
CA SER A 229 33.35 3.62 17.47
C SER A 229 34.73 3.69 16.84
N GLN A 230 34.86 4.34 15.68
CA GLN A 230 36.15 4.58 15.04
C GLN A 230 37.09 5.43 15.91
N LYS A 231 36.57 6.50 16.53
CA LYS A 231 37.35 7.33 17.47
C LYS A 231 37.82 6.53 18.68
N LEU A 232 36.93 5.71 19.27
CA LEU A 232 37.25 4.88 20.42
C LEU A 232 38.30 3.82 20.07
N GLU A 233 38.17 3.17 18.92
CA GLU A 233 39.14 2.19 18.42
C GLU A 233 40.52 2.85 18.21
N ALA A 234 40.56 4.05 17.62
CA ALA A 234 41.79 4.83 17.47
C ALA A 234 42.42 5.18 18.84
N GLN A 235 41.62 5.53 19.84
CA GLN A 235 42.11 5.78 21.21
C GLN A 235 42.66 4.51 21.87
N ILE A 236 42.01 3.35 21.68
CA ILE A 236 42.48 2.05 22.18
C ILE A 236 43.82 1.71 21.52
N ILE A 237 43.95 1.83 20.20
CA ILE A 237 45.20 1.59 19.47
C ILE A 237 46.33 2.50 20.00
N LYS A 238 46.05 3.79 20.19
CA LYS A 238 47.03 4.73 20.76
C LYS A 238 47.43 4.35 22.18
N ALA A 239 46.49 3.95 23.04
CA ALA A 239 46.76 3.54 24.42
C ALA A 239 47.61 2.24 24.47
N ILE A 240 47.32 1.28 23.59
CA ILE A 240 48.13 0.06 23.44
C ILE A 240 49.53 0.39 22.92
N ALA A 241 49.67 1.25 21.92
CA ALA A 241 50.97 1.69 21.41
C ALA A 241 51.82 2.41 22.48
N ILE A 242 51.21 3.25 23.32
CA ILE A 242 51.90 3.94 24.42
C ILE A 242 52.31 2.94 25.51
N SER A 243 51.43 2.02 25.89
CA SER A 243 51.74 1.00 26.91
C SER A 243 52.84 0.04 26.45
N THR A 244 52.82 -0.40 25.20
CA THR A 244 53.88 -1.23 24.59
C THR A 244 55.20 -0.48 24.48
N ARG A 245 55.21 0.81 24.07
CA ARG A 245 56.42 1.66 24.09
C ARG A 245 56.97 1.88 25.49
N LYS A 246 56.11 2.13 26.49
CA LYS A 246 56.53 2.25 27.90
C LYS A 246 57.06 0.93 28.46
N ALA A 247 56.45 -0.20 28.12
CA ALA A 247 56.95 -1.53 28.48
C ALA A 247 58.31 -1.81 27.81
N ALA A 248 58.47 -1.47 26.52
CA ALA A 248 59.74 -1.59 25.80
C ALA A 248 60.84 -0.67 26.37
N ASN A 249 60.49 0.57 26.76
CA ASN A 249 61.44 1.48 27.40
C ASN A 249 61.79 1.05 28.83
N LYS A 250 60.84 0.48 29.58
CA LYS A 250 61.10 -0.11 30.91
C LYS A 250 61.95 -1.40 30.80
N MET A 251 61.79 -2.17 29.72
CA MET A 251 62.70 -3.25 29.32
C MET A 251 64.06 -2.72 28.87
N LYS A 252 64.18 -1.53 28.28
CA LYS A 252 65.50 -0.93 27.96
C LYS A 252 66.20 -0.33 29.19
N SER A 253 65.45 0.24 30.15
CA SER A 253 66.01 0.85 31.36
C SER A 253 66.32 -0.16 32.47
N LYS A 254 65.66 -1.31 32.47
CA LYS A 254 66.06 -2.48 33.25
C LYS A 254 67.00 -3.27 32.33
N ARG A 255 68.32 -3.22 32.55
CA ARG A 255 69.31 -3.97 31.73
C ARG A 255 68.76 -5.38 31.46
N LEU A 256 68.30 -5.64 30.24
CA LEU A 256 67.87 -6.97 29.84
C LEU A 256 69.03 -7.90 30.13
N THR A 257 68.79 -8.95 30.91
CA THR A 257 69.80 -10.00 31.03
C THR A 257 69.99 -10.62 29.64
N ALA A 258 71.18 -11.10 29.31
CA ALA A 258 71.49 -11.68 28.00
C ALA A 258 70.49 -12.78 27.57
N SER A 259 69.79 -13.40 28.53
CA SER A 259 68.73 -14.38 28.30
C SER A 259 67.44 -13.79 27.69
N GLU A 260 66.98 -12.63 28.13
CA GLU A 260 65.72 -12.01 27.68
C GLU A 260 65.87 -11.35 26.30
N MET A 261 67.05 -10.80 26.01
CA MET A 261 67.38 -10.24 24.69
C MET A 261 67.45 -11.35 23.63
N ARG A 262 68.01 -12.52 23.98
CA ARG A 262 67.96 -13.73 23.15
C ARG A 262 66.53 -14.17 22.89
N LEU A 263 65.66 -14.21 23.89
CA LEU A 263 64.27 -14.65 23.71
C LEU A 263 63.47 -13.74 22.75
N SER A 264 63.69 -12.42 22.79
CA SER A 264 63.04 -11.47 21.88
C SER A 264 63.56 -11.54 20.45
N SER A 265 64.88 -11.70 20.25
CA SER A 265 65.45 -11.86 18.90
C SER A 265 65.07 -13.23 18.32
N SER A 266 65.00 -14.26 19.17
CA SER A 266 64.49 -15.58 18.80
C SER A 266 63.04 -15.54 18.34
N PHE A 267 62.16 -14.71 18.90
CA PHE A 267 60.76 -14.67 18.44
C PHE A 267 60.61 -14.13 17.01
N MET A 268 61.35 -13.07 16.66
CA MET A 268 61.36 -12.55 15.28
C MET A 268 62.11 -13.48 14.32
N ALA A 269 63.20 -14.09 14.77
CA ALA A 269 63.97 -15.07 13.99
C ALA A 269 63.19 -16.36 13.72
N ASN A 270 62.31 -16.77 14.64
CA ASN A 270 61.46 -17.98 14.51
C ASN A 270 60.18 -17.74 13.71
N LYS A 271 60.08 -16.67 12.91
CA LYS A 271 58.92 -16.42 12.05
C LYS A 271 58.77 -17.55 11.03
N GLY A 272 57.80 -18.44 11.25
CA GLY A 272 57.56 -19.64 10.42
C GLY A 272 57.85 -20.94 11.16
N ASP A 273 58.74 -20.91 12.14
CA ASP A 273 59.17 -22.05 12.98
C ASP A 273 58.56 -22.02 14.40
N LEU A 274 57.56 -21.15 14.62
CA LEU A 274 56.87 -21.12 15.91
C LEU A 274 56.05 -22.41 16.08
N PRO A 275 56.18 -23.11 17.23
CA PRO A 275 55.44 -24.34 17.47
C PRO A 275 53.93 -24.05 17.47
N TRP A 276 53.16 -24.97 16.89
CA TRP A 276 51.70 -24.88 16.87
C TRP A 276 51.18 -24.81 18.32
N PRO A 277 50.30 -23.86 18.68
CA PRO A 277 49.93 -23.59 20.07
C PRO A 277 49.09 -24.70 20.71
N VAL A 278 48.60 -25.67 19.92
CA VAL A 278 47.81 -26.82 20.37
C VAL A 278 48.31 -28.10 19.70
N LYS A 279 48.17 -29.26 20.34
CA LYS A 279 48.65 -30.54 19.76
C LYS A 279 47.82 -30.99 18.54
N LYS A 280 46.51 -30.72 18.56
CA LYS A 280 45.56 -31.02 17.47
C LYS A 280 44.47 -29.95 17.45
N GLY A 281 44.24 -29.33 16.29
CA GLY A 281 43.18 -28.34 16.12
C GLY A 281 43.17 -27.77 14.71
N VAL A 282 41.99 -27.34 14.25
CA VAL A 282 41.79 -26.77 12.91
C VAL A 282 41.53 -25.27 13.04
N VAL A 283 42.09 -24.48 12.15
CA VAL A 283 41.81 -23.03 12.09
C VAL A 283 40.33 -22.82 11.75
N SER A 284 39.54 -22.35 12.71
CA SER A 284 38.10 -22.10 12.55
C SER A 284 37.80 -20.71 12.02
N GLN A 285 38.65 -19.72 12.34
CA GLN A 285 38.57 -18.37 11.81
C GLN A 285 39.96 -17.79 11.59
N THR A 286 40.21 -17.27 10.40
CA THR A 286 41.47 -16.62 10.03
C THR A 286 41.49 -15.15 10.45
N PHE A 287 42.66 -14.54 10.45
CA PHE A 287 42.82 -13.10 10.68
C PHE A 287 42.13 -12.29 9.57
N GLY A 288 41.51 -11.15 9.93
CA GLY A 288 40.89 -10.24 8.96
C GLY A 288 39.38 -10.08 9.10
N ILE A 289 38.73 -9.57 8.04
CA ILE A 289 37.29 -9.30 8.02
C ILE A 289 36.59 -10.38 7.21
N HIS A 290 35.69 -11.13 7.84
CA HIS A 290 34.95 -12.24 7.24
C HIS A 290 33.45 -12.01 7.34
N ASN A 291 32.67 -12.62 6.45
CA ASN A 291 31.22 -12.63 6.61
C ASN A 291 30.83 -13.59 7.74
N HIS A 292 29.83 -13.21 8.53
CA HIS A 292 29.31 -14.07 9.59
C HIS A 292 28.69 -15.34 8.97
N PRO A 293 29.06 -16.55 9.43
CA PRO A 293 28.69 -17.80 8.77
C PRO A 293 27.17 -17.99 8.61
N VAL A 294 26.37 -17.47 9.55
CA VAL A 294 24.90 -17.59 9.54
C VAL A 294 24.18 -16.30 9.06
N LEU A 295 24.82 -15.13 9.16
CA LEU A 295 24.15 -13.84 8.96
C LEU A 295 24.70 -13.15 7.70
N LYS A 296 23.99 -13.27 6.57
CA LYS A 296 24.43 -12.84 5.23
C LYS A 296 24.89 -11.37 5.08
N HIS A 297 24.57 -10.48 6.02
CA HIS A 297 24.92 -9.05 5.95
C HIS A 297 25.75 -8.54 7.13
N VAL A 298 26.29 -9.43 7.96
CA VAL A 298 27.10 -9.07 9.12
C VAL A 298 28.55 -9.46 8.85
N LYS A 299 29.49 -8.53 8.99
CA LYS A 299 30.93 -8.79 8.88
C LYS A 299 31.55 -8.86 10.27
N ILE A 300 32.34 -9.90 10.53
CA ILE A 300 33.12 -10.12 11.75
C ILE A 300 34.58 -9.73 11.47
N LYS A 301 35.19 -8.92 12.34
CA LYS A 301 36.63 -8.63 12.30
C LYS A 301 37.35 -9.48 13.34
N ASN A 302 38.23 -10.37 12.90
CA ASN A 302 39.10 -11.17 13.76
C ASN A 302 40.53 -10.58 13.80
N ASN A 303 41.04 -10.29 15.00
CA ASN A 303 42.38 -9.73 15.22
C ASN A 303 43.43 -10.82 15.53
N GLY A 304 43.07 -12.10 15.39
CA GLY A 304 43.97 -13.23 15.54
C GLY A 304 43.50 -14.42 14.70
N VAL A 305 43.94 -15.61 15.08
CA VAL A 305 43.48 -16.88 14.49
C VAL A 305 42.79 -17.68 15.59
N ASN A 306 41.59 -18.16 15.33
CA ASN A 306 40.89 -19.05 16.26
C ASN A 306 41.16 -20.49 15.82
N ILE A 307 41.66 -21.31 16.74
CA ILE A 307 41.91 -22.74 16.49
C ILE A 307 40.85 -23.51 17.28
N ALA A 308 40.01 -24.26 16.57
CA ALA A 308 39.06 -25.18 17.17
C ALA A 308 39.78 -26.48 17.50
N THR A 309 39.73 -26.88 18.77
CA THR A 309 40.22 -28.15 19.26
C THR A 309 39.06 -29.10 19.51
N ALA A 310 39.31 -30.41 19.47
CA ALA A 310 38.38 -31.37 20.06
C ALA A 310 38.27 -31.08 21.57
N LYS A 311 37.07 -31.30 22.11
CA LYS A 311 36.79 -31.12 23.54
C LYS A 311 37.44 -32.23 24.35
#